data_AF-A0AAD6WMV1-F1
#
_entry.id   AF-A0AAD6WMV1-F1
#
_cell.length_a   1.000
_cell.length_b   1.000
_cell.length_c   1.000
_cell.angle_alpha   90.00
_cell.angle_beta   90.00
_cell.angle_gamma   90.00
#
_symmetry.space_group_name_H-M   'P 1'
#
loop_
_entity.id
_entity.type
_entity.pdbx_description
1 polymer ?
#
loop_
_entity_poly.entity_id
_entity_poly.type
_entity_poly.pdbx_seq_one_letter_code
_entity_poly.pdbx_strand_id
1 'polypeptide(L)'
;MNIVCPDCGALHWKAEALTKSTANQSVFGTCCLQGKVDLPPVRAPPRDLLQLFDGTSHYSRNFKENIRAYNSAFALASLGVTVDRRVNDGRGPYVFKIQGALYHKVGSLLPEPGRDPSYAQLYIVSSAEANEARMRRNPLDNHVMGILDNVLRQNHAYVRVFKTAIERIRDQERANPGVPSSYFAKIVCEKGTDPRRYNAPTADEVAVILPGDGSRPTSHRDLILQYRNGPLHRIFEWNASYQPMVYVLLFP
;
A
#
# COMPACT_ATOMS: atom_id res chain seq x y z
N MET A 1 8.14 -24.70 -6.30
CA MET A 1 9.59 -24.47 -6.12
C MET A 1 10.06 -25.34 -4.96
N ASN A 2 11.08 -26.16 -5.17
CA ASN A 2 11.52 -27.14 -4.16
C ASN A 2 13.06 -27.27 -4.09
N ILE A 3 13.79 -26.45 -4.85
CA ILE A 3 15.25 -26.40 -4.79
C ILE A 3 15.64 -25.07 -4.16
N VAL A 4 16.45 -25.14 -3.11
CA VAL A 4 16.95 -23.97 -2.39
C VAL A 4 18.26 -23.53 -3.02
N CYS A 5 18.39 -22.24 -3.36
CA CYS A 5 19.66 -21.67 -3.78
C CYS A 5 20.66 -21.75 -2.61
N PRO A 6 21.86 -22.31 -2.80
CA PRO A 6 22.84 -22.47 -1.73
C PRO A 6 23.39 -21.14 -1.21
N ASP A 7 23.39 -20.10 -2.04
CA ASP A 7 24.00 -18.81 -1.72
C ASP A 7 23.05 -17.87 -0.95
N CYS A 8 21.76 -17.84 -1.31
CA CYS A 8 20.80 -16.88 -0.72
C CYS A 8 19.50 -17.49 -0.17
N GLY A 9 19.33 -18.82 -0.24
CA GLY A 9 18.14 -19.49 0.30
C GLY A 9 16.87 -19.33 -0.54
N ALA A 10 16.92 -18.65 -1.70
CA ALA A 10 15.76 -18.49 -2.58
C ALA A 10 15.25 -19.83 -3.11
N LEU A 11 13.92 -19.98 -3.19
CA LEU A 11 13.28 -21.18 -3.74
C LEU A 11 13.18 -21.09 -5.26
N HIS A 12 13.59 -22.15 -5.94
CA HIS A 12 13.59 -22.26 -7.40
C HIS A 12 12.92 -23.55 -7.88
N TRP A 13 12.55 -23.54 -9.16
CA TRP A 13 12.28 -24.78 -9.91
C TRP A 13 13.58 -25.31 -10.54
N LYS A 14 13.66 -26.62 -10.74
CA LYS A 14 14.81 -27.27 -11.40
C LYS A 14 15.13 -26.68 -12.77
N ALA A 15 14.10 -26.26 -13.51
CA ALA A 15 14.26 -25.66 -14.84
C ALA A 15 14.94 -24.28 -14.84
N GLU A 16 15.01 -23.61 -13.68
CA GLU A 16 15.68 -22.30 -13.54
C GLU A 16 17.18 -22.45 -13.23
N ALA A 17 17.64 -23.67 -13.02
CA ALA A 17 19.05 -23.95 -12.76
C ALA A 17 19.87 -23.67 -14.03
N LEU A 18 21.04 -23.05 -13.85
CA LEU A 18 21.94 -22.74 -14.96
C LEU A 18 22.53 -24.01 -15.56
N THR A 19 22.97 -23.95 -16.82
CA THR A 19 23.60 -25.07 -17.54
C THR A 19 24.84 -25.65 -16.83
N LYS A 20 25.53 -24.85 -16.01
CA LYS A 20 26.66 -25.28 -15.19
C LYS A 20 26.27 -26.04 -13.91
N SER A 21 24.98 -26.25 -13.68
CA SER A 21 24.50 -27.05 -12.55
C SER A 21 24.84 -28.51 -12.75
N THR A 22 25.21 -29.19 -11.68
CA THR A 22 25.47 -30.63 -11.67
C THR A 22 24.30 -31.38 -11.04
N ALA A 23 24.30 -32.72 -11.12
CA ALA A 23 23.29 -33.55 -10.47
C ALA A 23 23.17 -33.30 -8.95
N ASN A 24 24.29 -32.93 -8.30
CA ASN A 24 24.37 -32.71 -6.85
C ASN A 24 24.39 -31.23 -6.45
N GLN A 25 24.59 -30.31 -7.39
CA GLN A 25 24.69 -28.87 -7.09
C GLN A 25 23.94 -28.05 -8.14
N SER A 26 22.79 -27.51 -7.76
CA SER A 26 22.03 -26.58 -8.58
C SER A 26 22.54 -25.15 -8.36
N VAL A 27 22.86 -24.45 -9.44
CA VAL A 27 23.34 -23.06 -9.40
C VAL A 27 22.34 -22.15 -10.09
N PHE A 28 22.00 -21.04 -9.45
CA PHE A 28 20.99 -20.10 -9.93
C PHE A 28 21.60 -18.73 -10.19
N GLY A 29 21.21 -18.09 -11.29
CA GLY A 29 21.66 -16.75 -11.68
C GLY A 29 20.65 -15.64 -11.39
N THR A 30 19.38 -15.99 -11.22
CA THR A 30 18.25 -15.05 -11.18
C THR A 30 18.00 -14.44 -9.81
N CYS A 31 18.50 -15.04 -8.73
CA CYS A 31 18.32 -14.55 -7.36
C CYS A 31 19.47 -13.63 -6.91
N CYS A 32 20.60 -14.19 -6.52
CA CYS A 32 21.76 -13.46 -5.96
C CYS A 32 22.94 -13.37 -6.94
N LEU A 33 22.71 -13.64 -8.23
CA LEU A 33 23.76 -13.72 -9.25
C LEU A 33 24.92 -14.63 -8.81
N GLN A 34 24.62 -15.82 -8.29
CA GLN A 34 25.61 -16.80 -7.82
C GLN A 34 26.44 -16.27 -6.62
N GLY A 35 25.77 -15.67 -5.65
CA GLY A 35 26.39 -15.08 -4.46
C GLY A 35 27.10 -13.73 -4.68
N LYS A 36 27.04 -13.16 -5.89
CA LYS A 36 27.66 -11.85 -6.19
C LYS A 36 26.83 -10.66 -5.68
N VAL A 37 25.53 -10.87 -5.46
CA VAL A 37 24.62 -9.87 -4.94
C VAL A 37 24.15 -10.33 -3.57
N ASP A 38 24.54 -9.58 -2.55
CA ASP A 38 23.97 -9.72 -1.22
C ASP A 38 22.58 -9.09 -1.21
N LEU A 39 21.56 -9.93 -1.03
CA LEU A 39 20.16 -9.49 -0.95
C LEU A 39 19.76 -9.47 0.52
N PRO A 40 19.16 -8.37 1.01
CA PRO A 40 18.63 -8.35 2.36
C PRO A 40 17.57 -9.44 2.52
N PRO A 41 17.52 -10.12 3.68
CA PRO A 41 16.55 -11.17 3.91
C PRO A 41 15.12 -10.63 3.82
N VAL A 42 14.24 -11.41 3.21
CA VAL A 42 12.81 -11.07 3.12
C VAL A 42 12.24 -11.01 4.53
N ARG A 43 11.64 -9.88 4.90
CA ARG A 43 10.95 -9.75 6.19
C ARG A 43 9.71 -10.64 6.17
N ALA A 44 9.57 -11.49 7.19
CA ALA A 44 8.37 -12.28 7.35
C ALA A 44 7.16 -11.35 7.56
N PRO A 45 6.01 -11.64 6.93
CA PRO A 45 4.80 -10.88 7.18
C PRO A 45 4.34 -11.07 8.64
N PRO A 46 3.53 -10.15 9.17
CA PRO A 46 2.93 -10.30 10.50
C PRO A 46 2.21 -11.65 10.65
N ARG A 47 2.35 -12.29 11.81
CA ARG A 47 1.88 -13.68 12.05
C ARG A 47 0.42 -13.90 11.65
N ASP A 48 -0.46 -12.97 12.00
CA ASP A 48 -1.89 -13.10 11.71
C ASP A 48 -2.17 -13.05 10.19
N LEU A 49 -1.42 -12.22 9.46
CA LEU A 49 -1.49 -12.16 8.01
C LEU A 49 -0.90 -13.42 7.37
N LEU A 50 0.23 -13.92 7.88
CA LEU A 50 0.83 -15.18 7.43
C LEU A 50 -0.14 -16.35 7.61
N GLN A 51 -0.86 -16.40 8.74
CA GLN A 51 -1.87 -17.42 8.99
C GLN A 51 -3.02 -17.37 7.99
N LEU A 52 -3.42 -16.19 7.51
CA LEU A 52 -4.42 -16.07 6.45
C LEU A 52 -3.91 -16.56 5.09
N PHE A 53 -2.63 -16.30 4.77
CA PHE A 53 -2.00 -16.79 3.54
C PHE A 53 -1.82 -18.32 3.54
N ASP A 54 -1.19 -18.86 4.58
CA ASP A 54 -0.76 -20.26 4.61
C ASP A 54 -1.76 -21.20 5.30
N GLY A 55 -2.73 -20.64 6.04
CA GLY A 55 -3.70 -21.42 6.78
C GLY A 55 -4.72 -22.17 5.94
N THR A 56 -5.35 -23.17 6.54
CA THR A 56 -6.40 -24.02 5.95
C THR A 56 -7.78 -23.78 6.56
N SER A 57 -7.89 -22.84 7.51
CA SER A 57 -9.17 -22.49 8.15
C SER A 57 -10.17 -21.93 7.14
N HIS A 58 -11.46 -21.90 7.49
CA HIS A 58 -12.47 -21.28 6.64
C HIS A 58 -12.18 -19.79 6.38
N TYR A 59 -11.66 -19.06 7.38
CA TYR A 59 -11.18 -17.68 7.21
C TYR A 59 -10.03 -17.58 6.21
N SER A 60 -9.06 -18.50 6.26
CA SER A 60 -7.92 -18.49 5.32
C SER A 60 -8.36 -18.79 3.89
N ARG A 61 -9.32 -19.71 3.71
CA ARG A 61 -9.92 -20.01 2.39
C ARG A 61 -10.69 -18.81 1.85
N ASN A 62 -11.57 -18.21 2.66
CA ASN A 62 -12.32 -17.01 2.29
C ASN A 62 -11.38 -15.85 1.92
N PHE A 63 -10.32 -15.64 2.72
CA PHE A 63 -9.28 -14.64 2.45
C PHE A 63 -8.61 -14.89 1.10
N LYS A 64 -8.13 -16.10 0.84
CA LYS A 64 -7.46 -16.45 -0.42
C LYS A 64 -8.36 -16.29 -1.65
N GLU A 65 -9.60 -16.73 -1.55
CA GLU A 65 -10.60 -16.59 -2.63
C GLU A 65 -10.89 -15.11 -2.94
N ASN A 66 -10.91 -14.26 -1.91
CA ASN A 66 -11.31 -12.85 -2.02
C ASN A 66 -10.15 -11.87 -1.82
N ILE A 67 -8.90 -12.30 -1.93
CA ILE A 67 -7.73 -11.52 -1.52
C ILE A 67 -7.64 -10.16 -2.22
N ARG A 68 -8.04 -10.09 -3.49
CA ARG A 68 -8.07 -8.83 -4.26
C ARG A 68 -9.11 -7.86 -3.73
N ALA A 69 -10.26 -8.36 -3.30
CA ALA A 69 -11.33 -7.56 -2.72
C ALA A 69 -10.91 -7.03 -1.33
N TYR A 70 -10.29 -7.87 -0.49
CA TYR A 70 -9.69 -7.41 0.77
C TYR A 70 -8.63 -6.34 0.53
N ASN A 71 -7.66 -6.59 -0.36
CA ASN A 71 -6.64 -5.59 -0.68
C ASN A 71 -7.25 -4.26 -1.14
N SER A 72 -8.28 -4.31 -2.00
CA SER A 72 -8.97 -3.13 -2.51
C SER A 72 -9.75 -2.38 -1.41
N ALA A 73 -10.38 -3.10 -0.49
CA ALA A 73 -11.11 -2.52 0.64
C ALA A 73 -10.20 -1.81 1.67
N PHE A 74 -8.92 -2.24 1.73
CA PHE A 74 -7.92 -1.65 2.61
C PHE A 74 -6.97 -0.68 1.90
N ALA A 75 -7.10 -0.42 0.60
CA ALA A 75 -6.23 0.52 -0.11
C ALA A 75 -6.28 1.94 0.52
N LEU A 76 -5.12 2.58 0.67
CA LEU A 76 -4.99 3.96 1.16
C LEU A 76 -5.17 4.99 0.03
N ALA A 77 -5.01 4.57 -1.23
CA ALA A 77 -5.18 5.43 -2.40
C ALA A 77 -6.27 4.90 -3.34
N SER A 78 -6.93 5.82 -4.02
CA SER A 78 -7.95 5.52 -5.03
C SER A 78 -7.32 5.22 -6.39
N LEU A 79 -7.98 4.36 -7.17
CA LEU A 79 -7.64 4.12 -8.57
C LEU A 79 -8.32 5.18 -9.43
N GLY A 80 -7.51 5.98 -10.13
CA GLY A 80 -7.98 6.94 -11.10
C GLY A 80 -7.84 6.38 -12.51
N VAL A 81 -8.93 5.85 -13.05
CA VAL A 81 -9.02 5.33 -14.43
C VAL A 81 -10.36 5.70 -15.04
N THR A 82 -10.37 5.86 -16.36
CA THR A 82 -11.61 5.91 -17.14
C THR A 82 -11.87 4.52 -17.70
N VAL A 83 -12.74 3.75 -17.03
CA VAL A 83 -13.09 2.39 -17.45
C VAL A 83 -14.07 2.44 -18.62
N ASP A 84 -13.71 1.81 -19.73
CA ASP A 84 -14.62 1.57 -20.84
C ASP A 84 -15.47 0.32 -20.54
N ARG A 85 -16.71 0.55 -20.09
CA ARG A 85 -17.63 -0.52 -19.70
C ARG A 85 -18.29 -1.24 -20.89
N ARG A 86 -18.18 -0.72 -22.11
CA ARG A 86 -18.88 -1.22 -23.32
C ARG A 86 -18.34 -2.57 -23.82
N VAL A 87 -17.24 -3.05 -23.24
CA VAL A 87 -16.52 -4.23 -23.75
C VAL A 87 -16.96 -5.53 -23.08
N ASN A 88 -17.72 -5.45 -21.99
CA ASN A 88 -18.14 -6.61 -21.20
C ASN A 88 -19.58 -7.05 -21.47
N ASP A 89 -20.15 -6.65 -22.60
CA ASP A 89 -21.56 -6.88 -22.95
C ASP A 89 -21.77 -8.26 -23.63
N GLY A 90 -20.69 -9.02 -23.86
CA GLY A 90 -20.70 -10.34 -24.50
C GLY A 90 -20.49 -11.51 -23.52
N ARG A 91 -20.50 -12.75 -24.05
CA ARG A 91 -20.25 -13.99 -23.28
C ARG A 91 -18.76 -14.30 -23.05
N GLY A 92 -17.87 -13.35 -23.35
CA GLY A 92 -16.43 -13.53 -23.23
C GLY A 92 -15.91 -13.36 -21.80
N PRO A 93 -14.65 -13.74 -21.54
CA PRO A 93 -13.98 -13.41 -20.29
C PRO A 93 -13.99 -11.90 -20.03
N TYR A 94 -14.04 -11.51 -18.75
CA TYR A 94 -14.05 -10.10 -18.36
C TYR A 94 -12.80 -9.36 -18.86
N VAL A 95 -13.01 -8.24 -19.55
CA VAL A 95 -11.96 -7.35 -20.06
C VAL A 95 -11.97 -6.04 -19.26
N PHE A 96 -10.88 -5.78 -18.55
CA PHE A 96 -10.66 -4.48 -17.92
C PHE A 96 -10.04 -3.50 -18.92
N LYS A 97 -10.89 -2.80 -19.68
CA LYS A 97 -10.44 -1.79 -20.65
C LYS A 97 -10.48 -0.41 -20.04
N ILE A 98 -9.38 0.34 -20.21
CA ILE A 98 -9.26 1.73 -19.77
C ILE A 98 -8.93 2.62 -20.96
N GLN A 99 -9.36 3.88 -20.88
CA GLN A 99 -8.93 4.94 -21.77
C GLN A 99 -7.86 5.81 -21.08
N GLY A 100 -6.72 6.02 -21.75
CA GLY A 100 -5.62 6.81 -21.21
C GLY A 100 -4.69 5.98 -20.32
N ALA A 101 -4.20 6.61 -19.24
CA ALA A 101 -3.24 6.01 -18.32
C ALA A 101 -3.89 5.63 -16.98
N LEU A 102 -3.36 4.59 -16.34
CA LEU A 102 -3.68 4.23 -14.97
C LEU A 102 -2.88 5.10 -14.01
N TYR A 103 -3.56 5.78 -13.09
CA TYR A 103 -2.90 6.54 -12.03
C TYR A 103 -3.59 6.30 -10.69
N HIS A 104 -2.84 6.49 -9.60
CA HIS A 104 -3.39 6.45 -8.25
C HIS A 104 -3.54 7.86 -7.69
N LYS A 105 -4.58 8.07 -6.90
CA LYS A 105 -4.93 9.37 -6.33
C LYS A 105 -5.15 9.27 -4.83
N VAL A 106 -4.50 10.15 -4.08
CA VAL A 106 -4.73 10.31 -2.64
C VAL A 106 -5.61 11.54 -2.41
N GLY A 107 -6.56 11.43 -1.49
CA GLY A 107 -7.43 12.52 -1.08
C GLY A 107 -6.96 13.22 0.18
N SER A 108 -7.81 14.12 0.70
CA SER A 108 -7.58 14.72 2.01
C SER A 108 -7.58 13.69 3.12
N LEU A 109 -6.85 13.97 4.18
CA LEU A 109 -6.76 13.12 5.37
C LEU A 109 -8.10 13.05 6.09
N LEU A 110 -8.88 14.13 6.17
CA LEU A 110 -10.23 14.07 6.74
C LEU A 110 -11.32 14.07 5.66
N PRO A 111 -12.44 13.38 5.89
CA PRO A 111 -13.60 13.47 5.01
C PRO A 111 -14.20 14.89 5.06
N GLU A 112 -14.86 15.28 3.98
CA GLU A 112 -15.70 16.48 3.97
C GLU A 112 -16.86 16.33 4.96
N PRO A 113 -17.37 17.43 5.55
CA PRO A 113 -18.54 17.37 6.41
C PRO A 113 -19.72 16.67 5.72
N GLY A 114 -20.29 15.66 6.38
CA GLY A 114 -21.42 14.89 5.86
C GLY A 114 -21.07 13.78 4.85
N ARG A 115 -19.78 13.56 4.53
CA ARG A 115 -19.34 12.41 3.72
C ARG A 115 -18.77 11.28 4.56
N ASP A 116 -19.05 10.05 4.13
CA ASP A 116 -18.42 8.86 4.68
C ASP A 116 -16.89 8.87 4.43
N PRO A 117 -16.07 8.43 5.40
CA PRO A 117 -14.64 8.27 5.19
C PRO A 117 -14.33 7.26 4.08
N SER A 118 -13.23 7.48 3.36
CA SER A 118 -12.76 6.59 2.30
C SER A 118 -11.24 6.48 2.25
N TYR A 119 -10.75 5.32 1.79
CA TYR A 119 -9.31 5.05 1.60
C TYR A 119 -8.48 5.37 2.86
N ALA A 120 -7.42 6.19 2.74
CA ALA A 120 -6.59 6.64 3.86
C ALA A 120 -7.39 7.16 5.07
N GLN A 121 -8.56 7.77 4.83
CA GLN A 121 -9.39 8.36 5.89
C GLN A 121 -9.94 7.30 6.86
N LEU A 122 -10.12 6.06 6.39
CA LEU A 122 -10.62 4.95 7.20
C LEU A 122 -9.62 4.55 8.31
N TYR A 123 -8.35 4.91 8.17
CA TYR A 123 -7.34 4.60 9.18
C TYR A 123 -7.29 5.60 10.34
N ILE A 124 -8.06 6.69 10.25
CA ILE A 124 -8.09 7.78 11.22
C ILE A 124 -9.26 7.62 12.20
N VAL A 125 -10.39 7.10 11.70
CA VAL A 125 -11.53 6.72 12.52
C VAL A 125 -11.24 5.43 13.30
N SER A 126 -12.12 5.08 14.23
CA SER A 126 -11.99 3.85 15.01
C SER A 126 -12.00 2.61 14.11
N SER A 127 -11.42 1.50 14.58
CA SER A 127 -11.40 0.23 13.84
C SER A 127 -12.81 -0.25 13.50
N ALA A 128 -13.74 -0.11 14.44
CA ALA A 128 -15.14 -0.50 14.25
C ALA A 128 -15.82 0.32 13.14
N GLU A 129 -15.76 1.65 13.20
CA GLU A 129 -16.34 2.53 12.19
C GLU A 129 -15.71 2.30 10.80
N ALA A 130 -14.40 2.09 10.75
CA ALA A 130 -13.69 1.80 9.50
C ALA A 130 -14.16 0.50 8.86
N ASN A 131 -14.28 -0.57 9.65
CA ASN A 131 -14.69 -1.88 9.15
C ASN A 131 -16.16 -1.89 8.74
N GLU A 132 -17.03 -1.21 9.49
CA GLU A 132 -18.43 -1.01 9.09
C GLU A 132 -18.54 -0.29 7.74
N ALA A 133 -17.79 0.80 7.56
CA ALA A 133 -17.74 1.51 6.28
C ALA A 133 -17.20 0.65 5.12
N ARG A 134 -16.19 -0.20 5.37
CA ARG A 134 -15.67 -1.15 4.38
C ARG A 134 -16.70 -2.22 4.02
N MET A 135 -17.37 -2.79 5.00
CA MET A 135 -18.37 -3.86 4.81
C MET A 135 -19.62 -3.36 4.09
N ARG A 136 -20.06 -2.11 4.32
CA ARG A 136 -21.16 -1.49 3.54
C ARG A 136 -20.89 -1.51 2.02
N ARG A 137 -19.63 -1.50 1.61
CA ARG A 137 -19.21 -1.46 0.20
C ARG A 137 -18.72 -2.81 -0.33
N ASN A 138 -18.42 -3.76 0.54
CA ASN A 138 -17.79 -5.03 0.19
C ASN A 138 -18.41 -6.18 1.01
N PRO A 139 -19.06 -7.17 0.38
CA PRO A 139 -19.63 -8.32 1.09
C PRO A 139 -18.52 -9.32 1.48
N LEU A 140 -17.68 -8.93 2.43
CA LEU A 140 -16.51 -9.66 2.89
C LEU A 140 -16.69 -10.12 4.35
N ASP A 141 -15.86 -11.07 4.79
CA ASP A 141 -15.94 -11.64 6.13
C ASP A 141 -15.47 -10.64 7.20
N ASN A 142 -16.32 -10.40 8.20
CA ASN A 142 -16.07 -9.43 9.26
C ASN A 142 -14.86 -9.81 10.14
N HIS A 143 -14.66 -11.10 10.40
CA HIS A 143 -13.54 -11.55 11.22
C HIS A 143 -12.20 -11.31 10.48
N VAL A 144 -12.15 -11.63 9.19
CA VAL A 144 -10.97 -11.34 8.35
C VAL A 144 -10.73 -9.83 8.25
N MET A 145 -11.77 -9.01 8.09
CA MET A 145 -11.65 -7.54 8.14
C MET A 145 -11.02 -7.05 9.44
N GLY A 146 -11.45 -7.59 10.59
CA GLY A 146 -10.88 -7.25 11.89
C GLY A 146 -9.39 -7.57 11.98
N ILE A 147 -8.98 -8.76 11.53
CA ILE A 147 -7.57 -9.17 11.50
C ILE A 147 -6.75 -8.21 10.63
N LEU A 148 -7.22 -7.94 9.41
CA LEU A 148 -6.49 -7.09 8.46
C LEU A 148 -6.38 -5.63 8.93
N ASP A 149 -7.44 -5.07 9.52
CA ASP A 149 -7.37 -3.70 10.07
C ASP A 149 -6.34 -3.60 11.20
N ASN A 150 -6.31 -4.60 12.09
CA ASN A 150 -5.34 -4.66 13.17
C ASN A 150 -3.91 -4.77 12.63
N VAL A 151 -3.66 -5.70 11.70
CA VAL A 151 -2.35 -5.89 11.08
C VAL A 151 -1.86 -4.59 10.44
N LEU A 152 -2.68 -3.96 9.60
CA LEU A 152 -2.26 -2.76 8.85
C LEU A 152 -2.07 -1.55 9.77
N ARG A 153 -2.88 -1.40 10.82
CA ARG A 153 -2.68 -0.30 11.79
C ARG A 153 -1.41 -0.43 12.61
N GLN A 154 -0.96 -1.67 12.87
CA GLN A 154 0.24 -1.93 13.65
C GLN A 154 1.52 -1.90 12.81
N ASN A 155 1.46 -2.36 11.56
CA ASN A 155 2.65 -2.61 10.75
C ASN A 155 2.84 -1.61 9.61
N HIS A 156 1.77 -1.03 9.06
CA HIS A 156 1.85 -0.29 7.79
C HIS A 156 2.45 1.10 8.00
N ALA A 157 3.62 1.34 7.40
CA ALA A 157 4.40 2.57 7.59
C ALA A 157 3.57 3.84 7.37
N TYR A 158 2.83 3.92 6.26
CA TYR A 158 2.02 5.11 5.93
C TYR A 158 0.83 5.32 6.86
N VAL A 159 0.27 4.24 7.45
CA VAL A 159 -0.84 4.39 8.39
C VAL A 159 -0.37 5.12 9.65
N ARG A 160 0.83 4.78 10.14
CA ARG A 160 1.46 5.49 11.25
C ARG A 160 1.76 6.95 10.91
N VAL A 161 2.35 7.20 9.73
CA VAL A 161 2.66 8.57 9.27
C VAL A 161 1.40 9.43 9.20
N PHE A 162 0.29 8.92 8.66
CA PHE A 162 -0.96 9.67 8.55
C PHE A 162 -1.55 10.00 9.92
N LYS A 163 -1.54 9.05 10.85
CA LYS A 163 -1.99 9.29 12.23
C LYS A 163 -1.18 10.38 12.92
N THR A 164 0.15 10.27 12.89
CA THR A 164 1.04 11.28 13.49
C THR A 164 0.86 12.65 12.85
N ALA A 165 0.66 12.73 11.53
CA ALA A 165 0.43 13.99 10.85
C ALA A 165 -0.85 14.68 11.36
N ILE A 166 -1.93 13.93 11.55
CA ILE A 166 -3.22 14.46 12.01
C ILE A 166 -3.17 14.89 13.46
N GLU A 167 -2.55 14.09 14.33
CA GLU A 167 -2.38 14.43 15.74
C GLU A 167 -1.66 15.78 15.89
N ARG A 168 -0.54 15.96 15.17
CA ARG A 168 0.20 17.22 15.15
C ARG A 168 -0.61 18.39 14.61
N ILE A 169 -1.39 18.18 13.54
CA ILE A 169 -2.26 19.25 13.00
C ILE A 169 -3.33 19.62 14.04
N ARG A 170 -3.96 18.64 14.70
CA ARG A 170 -4.95 18.89 15.76
C ARG A 170 -4.35 19.66 16.95
N ASP A 171 -3.13 19.34 17.34
CA ASP A 171 -2.43 20.07 18.40
C ASP A 171 -2.14 21.52 18.00
N GLN A 172 -1.75 21.76 16.73
CA GLN A 172 -1.57 23.10 16.19
C GLN A 172 -2.89 23.89 16.15
N GLU A 173 -4.01 23.26 15.75
CA GLU A 173 -5.33 23.90 15.78
C GLU A 173 -5.76 24.27 17.20
N ARG A 174 -5.45 23.42 18.19
CA ARG A 174 -5.73 23.71 19.61
C ARG A 174 -4.86 24.82 20.16
N ALA A 175 -3.60 24.89 19.75
CA ALA A 175 -2.67 25.93 20.18
C ALA A 175 -2.99 27.30 19.55
N ASN A 176 -3.46 27.32 18.30
CA ASN A 176 -3.75 28.55 17.53
C ASN A 176 -5.20 28.59 17.02
N PRO A 177 -6.20 28.74 17.90
CA PRO A 177 -7.59 28.87 17.50
C PRO A 177 -7.80 30.18 16.69
N GLY A 178 -8.15 30.06 15.40
CA GLY A 178 -8.51 31.20 14.54
C GLY A 178 -7.66 31.38 13.27
N VAL A 179 -6.58 30.63 13.09
CA VAL A 179 -5.83 30.59 11.81
C VAL A 179 -6.51 29.60 10.86
N PRO A 180 -6.89 29.99 9.63
CA PRO A 180 -7.48 29.06 8.67
C PRO A 180 -6.57 27.84 8.41
N SER A 181 -7.04 26.67 8.81
CA SER A 181 -6.31 25.39 8.84
C SER A 181 -6.15 24.74 7.46
N SER A 182 -5.52 25.45 6.51
CA SER A 182 -4.96 24.74 5.36
C SER A 182 -3.60 24.21 5.80
N TYR A 183 -3.54 22.92 6.08
CA TYR A 183 -2.30 22.20 6.36
C TYR A 183 -2.11 21.14 5.31
N PHE A 184 -0.87 20.97 4.85
CA PHE A 184 -0.48 19.81 4.08
C PHE A 184 0.70 19.10 4.74
N ALA A 185 0.65 17.77 4.72
CA ALA A 185 1.77 16.92 5.05
C ALA A 185 2.45 16.47 3.76
N LYS A 186 3.76 16.66 3.71
CA LYS A 186 4.62 16.20 2.62
C LYS A 186 5.46 15.04 3.12
N ILE A 187 5.28 13.87 2.52
CA ILE A 187 6.18 12.73 2.78
C ILE A 187 7.38 12.87 1.84
N VAL A 188 8.57 13.01 2.43
CA VAL A 188 9.84 13.16 1.71
C VAL A 188 10.62 11.85 1.77
N CYS A 189 10.92 11.28 0.60
CA CYS A 189 11.89 10.19 0.51
C CYS A 189 13.31 10.77 0.65
N GLU A 190 14.14 10.22 1.54
CA GLU A 190 15.49 10.72 1.80
C GLU A 190 16.42 10.69 0.56
N LYS A 191 17.33 11.66 0.48
CA LYS A 191 18.25 11.89 -0.65
C LYS A 191 19.33 10.83 -0.87
N GLY A 192 19.42 9.78 -0.03
CA GLY A 192 20.38 8.68 -0.18
C GLY A 192 19.83 7.43 -0.88
N THR A 193 18.56 7.44 -1.27
CA THR A 193 17.90 6.30 -1.91
C THR A 193 18.26 6.21 -3.40
N ASP A 194 18.77 5.06 -3.85
CA ASP A 194 19.14 4.84 -5.25
C ASP A 194 17.89 4.98 -6.14
N PRO A 195 17.87 5.92 -7.09
CA PRO A 195 16.72 6.16 -7.96
C PRO A 195 16.41 5.00 -8.92
N ARG A 196 17.28 3.98 -9.01
CA ARG A 196 17.11 2.78 -9.85
C ARG A 196 16.69 1.53 -9.07
N ARG A 197 16.53 1.62 -7.74
CA ARG A 197 16.08 0.50 -6.89
C ARG A 197 14.69 0.75 -6.32
N TYR A 198 13.96 -0.34 -6.10
CA TYR A 198 12.76 -0.33 -5.25
C TYR A 198 13.21 -0.05 -3.82
N ASN A 199 13.09 1.21 -3.40
CA ASN A 199 13.31 1.58 -2.00
C ASN A 199 12.05 1.19 -1.25
N ALA A 200 12.15 0.19 -0.36
CA ALA A 200 11.07 -0.12 0.55
C ALA A 200 10.79 1.13 1.41
N PRO A 201 9.52 1.47 1.71
CA PRO A 201 9.21 2.58 2.60
C PRO A 201 9.85 2.32 3.96
N THR A 202 10.90 3.04 4.28
CA THR A 202 11.41 3.06 5.65
C THR A 202 10.55 3.99 6.47
N ALA A 203 10.34 3.62 7.74
CA ALA A 203 9.62 4.43 8.70
C ALA A 203 10.21 5.84 8.93
N ASP A 204 11.41 6.07 8.40
CA ASP A 204 12.20 7.30 8.50
C ASP A 204 11.83 8.35 7.45
N GLU A 205 10.80 8.11 6.62
CA GLU A 205 10.23 9.15 5.76
C GLU A 205 9.62 10.28 6.61
N VAL A 206 10.31 11.42 6.66
CA VAL A 206 9.89 12.57 7.45
C VAL A 206 8.65 13.21 6.80
N ALA A 207 7.52 13.15 7.50
CA ALA A 207 6.36 13.98 7.18
C ALA A 207 6.58 15.41 7.67
N VAL A 208 6.72 16.34 6.74
CA VAL A 208 6.80 17.77 7.05
C VAL A 208 5.40 18.36 6.96
N ILE A 209 4.91 18.94 8.06
CA ILE A 209 3.62 19.63 8.12
C ILE A 209 3.88 21.11 7.86
N LEU A 210 3.25 21.66 6.82
CA LEU A 210 3.41 23.05 6.42
C LEU A 210 2.04 23.73 6.37
N PRO A 211 1.93 25.00 6.85
CA PRO A 211 0.75 25.79 6.61
C PRO A 211 0.64 26.17 5.12
N GLY A 212 -0.57 26.13 4.58
CA GLY A 212 -0.90 26.41 3.18
C GLY A 212 -1.72 25.30 2.50
N ASP A 213 -2.09 25.55 1.25
CA ASP A 213 -2.92 24.68 0.40
C ASP A 213 -2.10 23.62 -0.38
N GLY A 214 -0.79 23.59 -0.20
CA GLY A 214 0.09 22.68 -0.94
C GLY A 214 0.21 23.01 -2.43
N SER A 215 -0.15 24.23 -2.87
CA SER A 215 -0.04 24.68 -4.27
C SER A 215 1.40 24.90 -4.76
N ARG A 216 2.39 24.94 -3.85
CA ARG A 216 3.80 25.06 -4.22
C ARG A 216 4.26 23.80 -4.98
N PRO A 217 4.95 23.95 -6.13
CA PRO A 217 5.39 22.81 -6.91
C PRO A 217 6.34 21.95 -6.08
N THR A 218 5.90 20.74 -5.76
CA THR A 218 6.72 19.72 -5.14
C THR A 218 7.38 18.88 -6.22
N SER A 219 8.49 18.21 -5.88
CA SER A 219 9.10 17.23 -6.76
C SER A 219 8.09 16.11 -7.04
N HIS A 220 8.17 15.45 -8.20
CA HIS A 220 7.35 14.28 -8.55
C HIS A 220 7.52 13.09 -7.57
N ARG A 221 8.48 13.18 -6.63
CA ARG A 221 8.75 12.21 -5.57
C ARG A 221 8.02 12.49 -4.26
N ASP A 222 7.34 13.62 -4.15
CA ASP A 222 6.70 14.03 -2.91
C ASP A 222 5.23 13.60 -2.90
N LEU A 223 4.77 13.01 -1.80
CA LEU A 223 3.34 12.76 -1.56
C LEU A 223 2.75 13.95 -0.82
N ILE A 224 1.82 14.68 -1.44
CA ILE A 224 1.07 15.77 -0.81
C ILE A 224 -0.21 15.22 -0.20
N LEU A 225 -0.38 15.42 1.09
CA LEU A 225 -1.57 15.06 1.85
C LEU A 225 -2.19 16.32 2.41
N GLN A 226 -3.37 16.70 1.94
CA GLN A 226 -4.05 17.86 2.50
C GLN A 226 -4.90 17.46 3.71
N TYR A 227 -5.02 18.35 4.68
CA TYR A 227 -5.77 18.07 5.91
C TYR A 227 -7.28 17.95 5.65
N ARG A 228 -7.88 18.95 4.99
CA ARG A 228 -9.32 19.03 4.68
C ARG A 228 -9.57 19.64 3.30
N ASN A 229 -10.70 19.26 2.70
CA ASN A 229 -11.28 19.89 1.50
C ASN A 229 -10.29 20.06 0.33
N GLY A 230 -9.41 19.08 0.16
CA GLY A 230 -8.34 19.13 -0.83
C GLY A 230 -8.65 18.41 -2.14
N PRO A 231 -8.07 18.84 -3.27
CA PRO A 231 -8.15 18.07 -4.50
C PRO A 231 -7.47 16.70 -4.33
N LEU A 232 -7.85 15.76 -5.19
CA LEU A 232 -7.15 14.49 -5.30
C LEU A 232 -5.77 14.70 -5.94
N HIS A 233 -4.73 14.27 -5.25
CA HIS A 233 -3.34 14.36 -5.72
C HIS A 233 -2.89 13.06 -6.36
N ARG A 234 -2.25 13.14 -7.53
CA ARG A 234 -1.70 11.96 -8.21
C ARG A 234 -0.46 11.46 -7.46
N ILE A 235 -0.42 10.16 -7.20
CA ILE A 235 0.80 9.45 -6.82
C ILE A 235 1.48 8.99 -8.11
N PHE A 236 2.72 9.43 -8.34
CA PHE A 236 3.49 9.01 -9.50
C PHE A 236 4.07 7.61 -9.31
N GLU A 237 4.22 6.87 -10.39
CA GLU A 237 4.66 5.46 -10.42
C GLU A 237 6.08 5.28 -9.86
N TRP A 238 6.88 6.34 -9.92
CA TRP A 238 8.25 6.41 -9.42
C TRP A 238 8.33 6.72 -7.92
N ASN A 239 7.18 6.97 -7.27
CA ASN A 239 7.11 7.27 -5.85
C ASN A 239 7.10 5.97 -5.04
N ALA A 240 7.89 5.92 -3.96
CA ALA A 240 7.97 4.75 -3.09
C ALA A 240 6.61 4.38 -2.44
N SER A 241 5.72 5.36 -2.25
CA SER A 241 4.37 5.16 -1.73
C SER A 241 3.39 4.56 -2.73
N TYR A 242 3.71 4.51 -4.02
CA TYR A 242 2.77 4.09 -5.07
C TYR A 242 2.23 2.67 -4.87
N GLN A 243 3.13 1.69 -4.68
CA GLN A 243 2.73 0.30 -4.49
C GLN A 243 2.16 0.05 -3.08
N PRO A 244 2.80 0.49 -1.98
CA PRO A 244 2.29 0.22 -0.63
C PRO A 244 0.91 0.80 -0.36
N MET A 245 0.58 1.98 -0.92
CA MET A 245 -0.75 2.57 -0.70
C MET A 245 -1.89 1.85 -1.44
N VAL A 246 -1.57 0.95 -2.37
CA VAL A 246 -2.56 0.24 -3.19
C VAL A 246 -2.53 -1.27 -2.94
N TYR A 247 -1.34 -1.85 -2.75
CA TYR A 247 -1.11 -3.26 -2.48
C TYR A 247 -0.76 -3.50 -1.01
N VAL A 248 -1.59 -2.96 -0.13
CA VAL A 248 -1.36 -2.88 1.33
C VAL A 248 -1.07 -4.23 1.97
N LEU A 249 -1.62 -5.34 1.45
CA LEU A 249 -1.39 -6.67 2.00
C LEU A 249 -0.01 -7.25 1.63
N LEU A 250 0.63 -6.72 0.59
CA LEU A 250 2.01 -7.07 0.20
C LEU A 250 3.04 -6.20 0.92
N PHE A 251 2.61 -5.04 1.44
CA PHE A 251 3.43 -4.09 2.17
C PHE A 251 2.78 -3.74 3.52
N PRO A 252 2.52 -4.74 4.38
CA PRO A 252 1.73 -4.57 5.59
C PRO A 252 2.38 -3.72 6.66
#